data_AF-A0A191WE36-F1
#
_entry.id   AF-A0A191WE36-F1
#
_cell.length_a   1.000
_cell.length_b   1.000
_cell.length_c   1.000
_cell.angle_alpha   90.00
_cell.angle_beta   90.00
_cell.angle_gamma   90.00
#
_symmetry.space_group_name_H-M   'P 1'
#
loop_
_entity.id
_entity.type
_entity.pdbx_description
1 polymer ?
#
loop_
_entity_poly.entity_id
_entity_poly.type
_entity_poly.pdbx_seq_one_letter_code
_entity_poly.pdbx_strand_id
1 'polypeptide(L)'
;MITAAADGSALGNPGPAGWAWYVDDEHWGAGGWKHATNNQGELKAVLELFRATAHLDDELLVLCDSQYVINCITKWMSGWKRKGWRKADGKPVLNVELLKELDDELAGRRYRFEWVKGHVGHPMNEAADTRARAVAEAYRSGTAVPSGPGWRDGVDGADAAPAAAPIDAVELELDAASVIDDSVPVAAESAPDADDDALFSFDDAPDAWHQLTVELSTEEHDRLHRLARDAGTSPEEYLRRLI
;
A
#
# COMPACT_ATOMS: atom_id res chain seq x y z
N MET A 1 13.93 -19.27 2.98
CA MET A 1 13.02 -18.33 2.29
C MET A 1 11.79 -18.20 3.16
N ILE A 2 11.45 -16.98 3.55
CA ILE A 2 10.28 -16.67 4.36
C ILE A 2 9.26 -15.99 3.45
N THR A 3 8.02 -16.48 3.47
CA THR A 3 6.91 -15.80 2.79
C THR A 3 6.16 -14.99 3.83
N ALA A 4 5.89 -13.73 3.53
CA ALA A 4 5.15 -12.82 4.38
C ALA A 4 4.16 -12.01 3.55
N ALA A 5 3.02 -11.65 4.13
CA ALA A 5 2.12 -10.65 3.57
C ALA A 5 2.26 -9.33 4.33
N ALA A 6 2.05 -8.22 3.64
CA ALA A 6 2.08 -6.88 4.23
C ALA A 6 0.95 -6.03 3.65
N ASP A 7 0.16 -5.42 4.53
CA ASP A 7 -1.03 -4.66 4.14
C ASP A 7 -1.28 -3.45 5.07
N GLY A 8 -1.97 -2.45 4.53
CA GLY A 8 -2.37 -1.23 5.20
C GLY A 8 -3.87 -0.95 5.02
N SER A 9 -4.49 -0.43 6.07
CA SER A 9 -5.91 -0.09 6.07
C SER A 9 -6.14 1.29 6.66
N ALA A 10 -7.00 2.11 6.03
CA ALA A 10 -7.40 3.40 6.56
C ALA A 10 -8.94 3.57 6.56
N LEU A 11 -9.49 4.01 7.69
CA LEU A 11 -10.91 4.34 7.85
C LEU A 11 -11.15 5.81 7.48
N GLY A 12 -11.19 6.06 6.16
CA GLY A 12 -11.08 7.40 5.59
C GLY A 12 -9.64 7.70 5.19
N ASN A 13 -9.44 8.49 4.12
CA ASN A 13 -8.12 8.69 3.52
C ASN A 13 -7.83 10.19 3.29
N PRO A 14 -7.30 10.93 4.30
CA PRO A 14 -6.73 10.42 5.55
C PRO A 14 -7.75 10.17 6.68
N GLY A 15 -7.39 9.29 7.62
CA GLY A 15 -8.22 8.88 8.75
C GLY A 15 -7.47 7.95 9.73
N PRO A 16 -8.14 7.37 10.74
CA PRO A 16 -7.55 6.31 11.55
C PRO A 16 -7.05 5.18 10.65
N ALA A 17 -5.79 4.79 10.82
CA ALA A 17 -5.14 3.85 9.92
C ALA A 17 -4.30 2.84 10.69
N GLY A 18 -4.14 1.67 10.10
CA GLY A 18 -3.34 0.58 10.59
C GLY A 18 -2.48 -0.02 9.49
N TRP A 19 -1.45 -0.72 9.92
CA TRP A 19 -0.54 -1.51 9.11
C TRP A 19 -0.37 -2.86 9.79
N ALA A 20 -0.14 -3.90 9.00
CA ALA A 20 0.22 -5.21 9.53
C ALA A 20 1.08 -5.99 8.55
N TRP A 21 2.01 -6.78 9.08
CA TRP A 21 2.68 -7.84 8.37
C TRP A 21 2.37 -9.19 9.03
N TYR A 22 2.36 -10.24 8.22
CA TYR A 22 1.93 -11.56 8.64
C TYR A 22 2.77 -12.65 7.96
N VAL A 23 3.33 -13.57 8.74
CA VAL A 23 3.93 -14.82 8.26
C VAL A 23 3.05 -15.99 8.68
N ASP A 24 2.75 -16.07 9.97
CA ASP A 24 1.80 -17.01 10.57
C ASP A 24 1.23 -16.43 11.87
N ASP A 25 0.40 -17.19 12.59
CA ASP A 25 -0.24 -16.70 13.82
C ASP A 25 0.72 -16.49 15.00
N GLU A 26 1.93 -17.05 14.95
CA GLU A 26 3.01 -16.86 15.93
C GLU A 26 3.97 -15.74 15.51
N HIS A 27 3.99 -15.38 14.23
CA HIS A 27 4.88 -14.38 13.63
C HIS A 27 4.08 -13.34 12.83
N TRP A 28 3.57 -12.34 13.54
CA TRP A 28 2.93 -11.18 12.94
C TRP A 28 3.11 -9.93 13.79
N GLY A 29 3.05 -8.77 13.14
CA GLY A 29 3.16 -7.47 13.77
C GLY A 29 2.17 -6.48 13.18
N ALA A 30 1.61 -5.62 14.02
CA ALA A 30 0.69 -4.56 13.58
C ALA A 30 0.86 -3.28 14.41
N GLY A 31 0.40 -2.17 13.85
CA GLY A 31 0.41 -0.86 14.50
C GLY A 31 -0.30 0.16 13.62
N GLY A 32 -0.31 1.43 14.01
CA GLY A 32 -1.06 2.43 13.25
C GLY A 32 -1.02 3.84 13.81
N TRP A 33 -1.96 4.67 13.35
CA TRP A 33 -2.09 6.07 13.73
C TRP A 33 -3.56 6.49 13.82
N LYS A 34 -3.83 7.55 14.59
CA LYS A 34 -5.14 8.22 14.61
C LYS A 34 -5.48 8.90 13.28
N HIS A 35 -4.46 9.31 12.53
CA HIS A 35 -4.63 10.06 11.29
C HIS A 35 -3.46 9.79 10.32
N ALA A 36 -3.70 8.96 9.32
CA ALA A 36 -2.78 8.68 8.22
C ALA A 36 -3.57 8.22 6.98
N THR A 37 -2.87 8.00 5.88
CA THR A 37 -3.42 7.50 4.61
C THR A 37 -3.24 5.99 4.46
N ASN A 38 -3.97 5.37 3.54
CA ASN A 38 -3.79 3.93 3.24
C ASN A 38 -2.35 3.64 2.79
N ASN A 39 -1.83 4.44 1.87
CA ASN A 39 -0.46 4.32 1.35
C ASN A 39 0.62 4.39 2.43
N GLN A 40 0.40 5.20 3.49
CA GLN A 40 1.31 5.24 4.63
C GLN A 40 1.26 3.93 5.44
N GLY A 41 0.07 3.36 5.63
CA GLY A 41 -0.12 2.05 6.24
C GLY A 41 0.59 0.94 5.46
N GLU A 42 0.36 0.87 4.15
CA GLU A 42 0.96 -0.15 3.28
C GLU A 42 2.50 -0.06 3.27
N LEU A 43 3.07 1.13 3.12
CA LEU A 43 4.53 1.34 3.18
C LEU A 43 5.09 0.93 4.55
N LYS A 44 4.39 1.26 5.63
CA LYS A 44 4.83 0.95 6.99
C LYS A 44 4.77 -0.54 7.29
N ALA A 45 3.76 -1.25 6.79
CA ALA A 45 3.68 -2.70 6.92
C ALA A 45 4.93 -3.38 6.38
N VAL A 46 5.37 -2.99 5.18
CA VAL A 46 6.61 -3.50 4.59
C VAL A 46 7.83 -3.07 5.40
N LEU A 47 7.94 -1.80 5.78
CA LEU A 47 9.05 -1.30 6.59
C LEU A 47 9.22 -2.11 7.89
N GLU A 48 8.14 -2.32 8.62
CA GLU A 48 8.18 -3.03 9.91
C GLU A 48 8.42 -4.54 9.73
N LEU A 49 8.01 -5.15 8.61
CA LEU A 49 8.39 -6.52 8.28
C LEU A 49 9.91 -6.65 8.10
N PHE A 50 10.53 -5.73 7.35
CA PHE A 50 11.98 -5.75 7.12
C PHE A 50 12.76 -5.54 8.42
N ARG A 51 12.29 -4.63 9.29
CA ARG A 51 12.84 -4.44 10.64
C ARG A 51 12.71 -5.69 11.51
N ALA A 52 11.51 -6.28 11.57
CA ALA A 52 11.26 -7.46 12.38
C ALA A 52 12.14 -8.64 11.98
N THR A 53 12.48 -8.74 10.70
CA THR A 53 13.28 -9.85 10.14
C THR A 53 14.75 -9.50 9.93
N ALA A 54 15.22 -8.34 10.39
CA ALA A 54 16.57 -7.81 10.10
C ALA A 54 17.72 -8.74 10.56
N HIS A 55 17.48 -9.52 11.61
CA HIS A 55 18.44 -10.48 12.18
C HIS A 55 18.54 -11.80 11.40
N LEU A 56 17.65 -12.03 10.43
CA LEU A 56 17.61 -13.23 9.61
C LEU A 56 18.33 -12.99 8.28
N ASP A 57 19.03 -14.01 7.77
CA ASP A 57 19.64 -13.96 6.42
C ASP A 57 18.71 -14.53 5.34
N ASP A 58 17.52 -15.02 5.69
CA ASP A 58 16.58 -15.59 4.72
C ASP A 58 16.13 -14.60 3.63
N GLU A 59 15.95 -15.12 2.41
CA GLU A 59 15.24 -14.37 1.36
C GLU A 59 13.77 -14.19 1.74
N LEU A 60 13.27 -12.95 1.63
CA LEU A 60 11.85 -12.61 1.85
C LEU A 60 11.06 -12.63 0.53
N LEU A 61 9.95 -13.38 0.49
CA LEU A 61 8.90 -13.21 -0.50
C LEU A 61 7.76 -12.42 0.13
N VAL A 62 7.57 -11.18 -0.30
CA VAL A 62 6.54 -10.27 0.21
C VAL A 62 5.33 -10.27 -0.71
N LEU A 63 4.21 -10.79 -0.20
CA LEU A 63 2.89 -10.70 -0.83
C LEU A 63 2.27 -9.35 -0.48
N CYS A 64 1.85 -8.60 -1.48
CA CYS A 64 1.23 -7.29 -1.28
C CYS A 64 0.24 -7.01 -2.41
N ASP A 65 -0.93 -6.49 -2.11
CA ASP A 65 -1.90 -6.04 -3.11
C ASP A 65 -1.71 -4.56 -3.51
N SER A 66 -0.86 -3.82 -2.78
CA SER A 66 -0.48 -2.46 -3.12
C SER A 66 0.51 -2.39 -4.27
N GLN A 67 0.00 -2.06 -5.45
CA GLN A 67 0.84 -1.67 -6.58
C GLN A 67 1.66 -0.41 -6.28
N TYR A 68 1.16 0.49 -5.42
CA TYR A 68 1.90 1.69 -5.04
C TYR A 68 3.21 1.32 -4.33
N VAL A 69 3.15 0.48 -3.31
CA VAL A 69 4.34 0.02 -2.57
C VAL A 69 5.31 -0.72 -3.48
N ILE A 70 4.79 -1.68 -4.28
CA ILE A 70 5.62 -2.46 -5.20
C ILE A 70 6.33 -1.53 -6.19
N ASN A 71 5.62 -0.58 -6.80
CA ASN A 71 6.23 0.35 -7.77
C ASN A 71 7.22 1.32 -7.12
N CYS A 72 6.93 1.81 -5.91
CA CYS A 72 7.87 2.62 -5.13
C CYS A 72 9.22 1.92 -5.02
N ILE A 73 9.23 0.68 -4.51
CA ILE A 73 10.45 -0.08 -4.24
C ILE A 73 11.14 -0.54 -5.53
N THR A 74 10.38 -1.10 -6.47
CA THR A 74 10.95 -1.80 -7.63
C THR A 74 11.25 -0.90 -8.83
N LYS A 75 10.55 0.23 -8.98
CA LYS A 75 10.64 1.08 -10.18
C LYS A 75 11.12 2.49 -9.89
N TRP A 76 10.61 3.14 -8.85
CA TRP A 76 10.74 4.60 -8.71
C TRP A 76 11.84 5.06 -7.76
N MET A 77 12.07 4.33 -6.66
CA MET A 77 12.97 4.74 -5.57
C MET A 77 14.40 5.01 -6.06
N SER A 78 14.95 4.17 -6.94
CA SER A 78 16.28 4.39 -7.51
C SER A 78 16.40 5.70 -8.32
N GLY A 79 15.33 6.08 -9.03
CA GLY A 79 15.23 7.35 -9.75
C GLY A 79 15.13 8.54 -8.80
N TRP A 80 14.30 8.43 -7.76
CA TRP A 80 14.13 9.47 -6.75
C TRP A 80 15.41 9.72 -5.95
N LYS A 81 16.13 8.68 -5.53
CA LYS A 81 17.43 8.80 -4.85
C LYS A 81 18.42 9.63 -5.66
N ARG A 82 18.53 9.35 -6.97
CA ARG A 82 19.39 10.13 -7.89
C ARG A 82 18.99 11.60 -8.03
N LYS A 83 17.71 11.92 -7.82
CA LYS A 83 17.15 13.28 -7.88
C LYS A 83 17.01 13.93 -6.49
N GLY A 84 17.62 13.37 -5.45
CA GLY A 84 17.52 13.91 -4.09
C GLY A 84 16.10 13.85 -3.52
N TRP A 85 15.38 12.77 -3.82
CA TRP A 85 13.99 12.52 -3.40
C TRP A 85 12.97 13.56 -3.88
N ARG A 86 13.16 14.04 -5.11
CA ARG A 86 12.25 14.95 -5.81
C ARG A 86 11.66 14.32 -7.06
N LYS A 87 10.41 14.69 -7.33
CA LYS A 87 9.73 14.40 -8.59
C LYS A 87 10.27 15.29 -9.71
N ALA A 88 9.83 15.02 -10.94
CA ALA A 88 10.26 15.80 -12.11
C ALA A 88 9.75 17.26 -12.08
N ASP A 89 8.65 17.54 -11.36
CA ASP A 89 8.13 18.90 -11.09
C ASP A 89 8.92 19.64 -10.00
N GLY A 90 10.00 19.05 -9.48
CA GLY A 90 10.81 19.61 -8.39
C GLY A 90 10.18 19.49 -7.00
N LYS A 91 8.91 19.06 -6.90
CA LYS A 91 8.24 18.84 -5.62
C LYS A 91 8.83 17.60 -4.92
N PRO A 92 8.82 17.57 -3.58
CA PRO A 92 9.20 16.37 -2.84
C PRO A 92 8.34 15.16 -3.22
N VAL A 93 8.93 13.97 -3.16
CA VAL A 93 8.19 12.71 -3.29
C VAL A 93 7.24 12.58 -2.09
N LEU A 94 6.00 12.15 -2.33
CA LEU A 94 5.06 11.86 -1.24
C LEU A 94 5.57 10.71 -0.38
N ASN A 95 5.36 10.78 0.94
CA ASN A 95 5.85 9.79 1.91
C ASN A 95 7.38 9.62 1.92
N VAL A 96 8.14 10.65 1.53
CA VAL A 96 9.60 10.60 1.40
C VAL A 96 10.31 10.08 2.65
N GLU A 97 9.89 10.48 3.86
CA GLU A 97 10.57 10.04 5.08
C GLU A 97 10.38 8.54 5.34
N LEU A 98 9.16 8.01 5.17
CA LEU A 98 8.90 6.57 5.22
C LEU A 98 9.67 5.80 4.14
N LEU A 99 9.77 6.36 2.94
CA LEU A 99 10.50 5.72 1.83
C LEU A 99 12.01 5.70 2.06
N LYS A 100 12.59 6.71 2.71
CA LYS A 100 14.00 6.71 3.10
C LYS A 100 14.28 5.66 4.17
N GLU A 101 13.45 5.60 5.23
CA GLU A 101 13.56 4.55 6.24
C GLU A 101 13.48 3.16 5.59
N LEU A 102 12.54 2.96 4.66
CA LEU A 102 12.42 1.70 3.94
C LEU A 102 13.63 1.39 3.06
N ASP A 103 14.18 2.37 2.34
CA ASP A 103 15.40 2.21 1.55
C ASP A 103 16.59 1.75 2.40
N ASP A 104 16.73 2.29 3.61
CA ASP A 104 17.77 1.90 4.55
C ASP A 104 17.60 0.45 5.02
N GLU A 105 16.39 0.02 5.38
CA GLU A 105 16.11 -1.35 5.84
C GLU A 105 16.18 -2.40 4.71
N LEU A 106 15.99 -1.99 3.45
CA LEU A 106 16.14 -2.87 2.29
C LEU A 106 17.61 -3.12 1.93
N ALA A 107 18.53 -2.25 2.35
CA ALA A 107 19.92 -2.31 1.94
C ALA A 107 20.59 -3.64 2.35
N GLY A 108 21.11 -4.37 1.37
CA GLY A 108 21.80 -5.65 1.59
C GLY A 108 20.88 -6.85 1.85
N ARG A 109 19.55 -6.68 1.83
CA ARG A 109 18.58 -7.76 2.02
C ARG A 109 18.31 -8.50 0.71
N ARG A 110 17.96 -9.78 0.79
CA ARG A 110 17.45 -10.58 -0.34
C ARG A 110 15.94 -10.61 -0.28
N TYR A 111 15.26 -10.07 -1.29
CA TYR A 111 13.79 -10.04 -1.31
C TYR A 111 13.19 -10.05 -2.71
N ARG A 112 11.94 -10.51 -2.78
CA ARG A 112 11.05 -10.46 -3.95
C ARG A 112 9.67 -9.98 -3.52
N PHE A 113 9.00 -9.28 -4.42
CA PHE A 113 7.59 -8.91 -4.26
C PHE A 113 6.73 -9.71 -5.22
N GLU A 114 5.60 -10.21 -4.74
CA GLU A 114 4.54 -10.80 -5.55
C GLU A 114 3.28 -9.96 -5.35
N TRP A 115 2.79 -9.41 -6.45
CA TRP A 115 1.51 -8.72 -6.42
C TRP A 115 0.40 -9.75 -6.34
N VAL A 116 -0.43 -9.63 -5.31
CA VAL A 116 -1.65 -10.42 -5.16
C VAL A 116 -2.85 -9.54 -5.42
N LYS A 117 -3.94 -10.11 -5.95
CA LYS A 117 -5.17 -9.35 -6.12
C LYS A 117 -5.86 -9.23 -4.77
N GLY A 118 -6.19 -8.01 -4.35
CA GLY A 118 -6.97 -7.79 -3.14
C GLY A 118 -8.35 -8.49 -3.18
N HIS A 119 -8.99 -8.56 -2.02
CA HIS A 119 -10.37 -8.99 -1.76
C HIS A 119 -10.59 -10.46 -1.32
N VAL A 120 -10.22 -11.48 -2.09
CA VAL A 120 -10.45 -12.90 -1.71
C VAL A 120 -9.50 -13.84 -2.47
N GLY A 121 -8.97 -14.86 -1.79
CA GLY A 121 -8.20 -15.97 -2.38
C GLY A 121 -6.73 -16.02 -1.96
N HIS A 122 -6.32 -15.13 -1.04
CA HIS A 122 -4.94 -15.03 -0.57
C HIS A 122 -4.90 -14.99 0.97
N PRO A 123 -4.93 -16.16 1.65
CA PRO A 123 -5.12 -16.24 3.10
C PRO A 123 -4.13 -15.41 3.93
N MET A 124 -2.86 -15.33 3.51
CA MET A 124 -1.85 -14.52 4.20
C MET A 124 -2.13 -13.01 4.06
N ASN A 125 -2.55 -12.57 2.87
CA ASN A 125 -2.90 -11.16 2.64
C ASN A 125 -4.18 -10.79 3.38
N GLU A 126 -5.20 -11.65 3.35
CA GLU A 126 -6.43 -11.48 4.13
C GLU A 126 -6.16 -11.42 5.65
N ALA A 127 -5.20 -12.22 6.13
CA ALA A 127 -4.74 -12.19 7.51
C ALA A 127 -4.05 -10.87 7.88
N ALA A 128 -3.28 -10.28 6.96
CA ALA A 128 -2.67 -8.97 7.12
C ALA A 128 -3.71 -7.83 7.06
N ASP A 129 -4.60 -7.82 6.06
CA ASP A 129 -5.72 -6.86 5.92
C ASP A 129 -6.55 -6.80 7.20
N THR A 130 -6.99 -7.98 7.67
CA THR A 130 -7.83 -8.09 8.88
C THR A 130 -7.14 -7.45 10.09
N ARG A 131 -5.83 -7.66 10.25
CA ARG A 131 -5.04 -7.11 11.35
C ARG A 131 -4.82 -5.60 11.20
N ALA A 132 -4.49 -5.12 10.00
CA ALA A 132 -4.34 -3.70 9.71
C ALA A 132 -5.65 -2.93 9.95
N ARG A 133 -6.77 -3.50 9.49
CA ARG A 133 -8.11 -2.95 9.71
C ARG A 133 -8.48 -2.93 11.20
N ALA A 134 -8.19 -4.00 11.94
CA ALA A 134 -8.44 -4.05 13.38
C ALA A 134 -7.71 -2.94 14.14
N VAL A 135 -6.48 -2.60 13.73
CA VAL A 135 -5.76 -1.45 14.28
C VAL A 135 -6.46 -0.13 13.95
N ALA A 136 -6.83 0.08 12.69
CA ALA A 136 -7.53 1.31 12.29
C ALA A 136 -8.85 1.50 13.07
N GLU A 137 -9.60 0.41 13.28
CA GLU A 137 -10.81 0.40 14.09
C GLU A 137 -10.53 0.68 15.56
N ALA A 138 -9.43 0.14 16.13
CA ALA A 138 -9.03 0.44 17.50
C ALA A 138 -8.71 1.94 17.69
N TYR A 139 -8.02 2.57 16.74
CA TYR A 139 -7.77 4.01 16.76
C TYR A 139 -9.05 4.84 16.64
N ARG A 140 -9.99 4.42 15.79
CA ARG A 140 -11.30 5.08 15.67
C ARG A 140 -12.11 5.00 16.96
N SER A 141 -12.08 3.83 17.61
CA SER A 141 -12.89 3.54 18.81
C SER A 141 -12.20 3.87 20.14
N GLY A 142 -10.91 4.23 20.12
CA GLY A 142 -10.13 4.52 21.31
C GLY A 142 -9.84 3.29 22.18
N THR A 143 -9.81 2.10 21.59
CA THR A 143 -9.55 0.83 22.29
C THR A 143 -8.08 0.43 22.21
N ALA A 144 -7.70 -0.67 22.88
CA ALA A 144 -6.35 -1.19 22.82
C ALA A 144 -5.98 -1.59 21.37
N VAL A 145 -4.85 -1.09 20.89
CA VAL A 145 -4.33 -1.37 19.55
C VAL A 145 -3.67 -2.74 19.54
N PRO A 146 -4.11 -3.68 18.68
CA PRO A 146 -3.43 -4.98 18.55
C PRO A 146 -2.06 -4.78 17.91
N SER A 147 -1.03 -5.38 18.51
CA SER A 147 0.36 -5.29 18.02
C SER A 147 0.92 -6.61 17.51
N GLY A 148 0.35 -7.74 17.94
CA GLY A 148 0.84 -9.08 17.61
C GLY A 148 2.03 -9.55 18.43
N PRO A 149 2.42 -10.83 18.30
CA PRO A 149 3.55 -11.42 19.02
C PRO A 149 4.92 -10.89 18.56
N GLY A 150 4.99 -10.23 17.39
CA GLY A 150 6.23 -9.83 16.74
C GLY A 150 6.93 -11.01 16.09
N TRP A 151 8.22 -10.85 15.77
CA TRP A 151 9.07 -11.97 15.38
C TRP A 151 9.71 -12.58 16.63
N ARG A 152 9.42 -13.85 16.94
CA ARG A 152 10.00 -14.55 18.09
C ARG A 152 10.77 -15.76 17.59
N ASP A 153 12.08 -15.78 17.80
CA ASP A 153 12.84 -17.03 17.63
C ASP A 153 12.32 -18.03 18.68
N GLY A 154 12.04 -19.27 18.28
CA GLY A 154 11.38 -20.31 19.07
C GLY A 154 12.13 -20.81 20.32
N VAL A 155 12.52 -19.89 21.20
CA VAL A 155 12.97 -20.15 22.57
C VAL A 155 11.87 -19.71 23.53
N ASP A 156 11.39 -20.67 24.30
CA ASP A 156 10.28 -20.54 25.22
C ASP A 156 10.44 -19.34 26.20
N GLY A 157 9.39 -18.51 26.25
CA GLY A 157 8.88 -17.90 27.48
C GLY A 157 9.65 -16.74 28.11
N ALA A 158 9.27 -15.50 27.78
CA ALA A 158 9.03 -14.42 28.74
C ALA A 158 8.42 -13.20 28.00
N ASP A 159 7.50 -12.51 28.67
CA ASP A 159 6.86 -11.28 28.21
C ASP A 159 7.84 -10.28 27.59
N ALA A 160 7.65 -10.01 26.30
CA ALA A 160 8.20 -8.83 25.65
C ALA A 160 7.05 -8.13 24.91
N ALA A 161 6.43 -7.17 25.60
CA ALA A 161 5.65 -6.14 24.95
C ALA A 161 6.64 -5.16 24.30
N PRO A 162 6.59 -4.92 22.98
CA PRO A 162 7.31 -3.78 22.43
C PRO A 162 6.53 -2.52 22.79
N ALA A 163 7.14 -1.70 23.66
CA ALA A 163 6.70 -0.36 23.93
C ALA A 163 6.85 0.48 22.65
N ALA A 164 5.74 0.71 21.95
CA ALA A 164 5.62 1.87 21.09
C ALA A 164 5.67 3.11 22.01
N ALA A 165 6.85 3.74 22.10
CA ALA A 165 6.94 5.05 22.71
C ALA A 165 6.07 6.02 21.87
N PRO A 166 5.16 6.79 22.50
CA PRO A 166 4.39 7.79 21.78
C PRO A 166 5.37 8.84 21.26
N ILE A 167 5.36 9.08 19.95
CA ILE A 167 5.92 10.32 19.41
C ILE A 167 4.98 11.45 19.84
N ASP A 168 5.47 12.27 20.76
CA ASP A 168 4.78 13.48 21.20
C ASP A 168 4.48 14.38 20.01
N ALA A 169 3.27 14.93 20.00
CA ALA A 169 2.83 15.91 19.02
C ALA A 169 3.78 17.12 19.05
N VAL A 170 4.28 17.51 17.89
CA VAL A 170 4.92 18.82 17.73
C VAL A 170 3.79 19.85 17.67
N GLU A 171 3.53 20.52 18.80
CA GLU A 171 2.71 21.74 18.82
C GLU A 171 3.47 22.84 18.08
N LEU A 172 2.89 23.31 16.96
CA LEU A 172 3.29 24.56 16.33
C LEU A 172 2.56 25.70 17.05
N GLU A 173 3.27 26.41 17.92
CA GLU A 173 2.80 27.67 18.48
C GLU A 173 2.66 28.72 17.36
N LEU A 174 1.42 29.13 17.07
CA LEU A 174 1.11 30.31 16.30
C LEU A 174 0.88 31.46 17.28
N ASP A 175 1.86 32.35 17.37
CA ASP A 175 1.81 33.51 18.25
C ASP A 175 0.83 34.56 17.68
N ALA A 176 -0.16 34.91 18.50
CA ALA A 176 -1.26 35.80 18.14
C ALA A 176 -0.91 37.26 18.45
N ALA A 177 -0.36 38.00 17.48
CA ALA A 177 -0.40 39.47 17.49
C ALA A 177 -0.05 40.09 16.12
N SER A 178 -1.04 40.31 15.26
CA SER A 178 -1.17 41.58 14.54
C SER A 178 -2.59 41.72 14.00
N VAL A 179 -3.39 42.58 14.63
CA VAL A 179 -4.67 43.06 14.13
C VAL A 179 -4.41 44.21 13.15
N ILE A 180 -4.89 44.08 11.91
CA ILE A 180 -5.27 45.11 10.93
C ILE A 180 -5.84 44.35 9.73
N ASP A 181 -6.93 44.69 9.05
CA ASP A 181 -7.99 45.71 9.13
C ASP A 181 -9.11 45.15 8.22
N ASP A 182 -10.36 45.45 8.54
CA ASP A 182 -11.57 44.90 7.95
C ASP A 182 -11.97 45.73 6.72
N SER A 183 -11.77 45.21 5.51
CA SER A 183 -12.53 45.65 4.32
C SER A 183 -12.35 44.77 3.06
N VAL A 184 -13.44 44.02 2.75
CA VAL A 184 -14.00 43.77 1.38
C VAL A 184 -13.37 42.65 0.51
N PRO A 185 -14.16 41.84 -0.26
CA PRO A 185 -15.41 41.12 0.02
C PRO A 185 -15.28 39.59 -0.24
N VAL A 186 -16.32 38.84 0.14
CA VAL A 186 -16.48 37.40 -0.13
C VAL A 186 -16.61 37.15 -1.65
N ALA A 187 -15.71 36.35 -2.22
CA ALA A 187 -15.83 35.77 -3.55
C ALA A 187 -15.79 34.24 -3.45
N ALA A 188 -16.77 33.61 -4.09
CA ALA A 188 -16.99 32.17 -4.13
C ALA A 188 -15.77 31.42 -4.69
N GLU A 189 -15.49 30.25 -4.13
CA GLU A 189 -14.53 29.29 -4.66
C GLU A 189 -14.98 28.84 -6.07
N SER A 190 -14.36 29.40 -7.09
CA SER A 190 -14.24 28.79 -8.41
C SER A 190 -12.96 27.98 -8.46
N ALA A 191 -13.09 26.71 -8.88
CA ALA A 191 -12.01 25.76 -9.09
C ALA A 191 -10.82 26.39 -9.85
N PRO A 192 -9.56 26.12 -9.47
CA PRO A 192 -8.42 26.58 -10.24
C PRO A 192 -8.35 25.84 -11.58
N ASP A 193 -8.28 26.63 -12.64
CA ASP A 193 -8.10 26.24 -14.03
C ASP A 193 -6.93 25.27 -14.21
N ALA A 194 -7.20 24.28 -15.07
CA ALA A 194 -6.25 23.34 -15.62
C ALA A 194 -5.38 24.05 -16.65
N ASP A 195 -4.09 24.18 -16.36
CA ASP A 195 -3.04 24.30 -17.37
C ASP A 195 -1.67 24.03 -16.71
N ASP A 196 -1.30 22.74 -16.64
CA ASP A 196 0.12 22.33 -16.56
C ASP A 196 0.29 20.91 -17.14
N ASP A 197 0.17 20.82 -18.46
CA ASP A 197 0.14 19.61 -19.29
C ASP A 197 1.51 18.96 -19.56
N ALA A 198 2.56 19.30 -18.80
CA ALA A 198 3.93 18.84 -19.12
C ALA A 198 4.51 17.79 -18.16
N LEU A 199 3.84 17.48 -17.04
CA LEU A 199 4.27 16.47 -16.07
C LEU A 199 3.17 15.47 -15.66
N PHE A 200 1.98 15.66 -16.21
CA PHE A 200 0.89 14.69 -16.30
C PHE A 200 0.76 14.14 -17.72
N SER A 201 1.85 13.64 -18.31
CA SER A 201 1.71 12.67 -19.40
C SER A 201 1.24 11.34 -18.79
N PHE A 202 -0.04 11.28 -18.44
CA PHE A 202 -0.81 10.06 -18.56
C PHE A 202 -1.22 9.96 -20.04
N ASP A 203 -0.35 9.35 -20.84
CA ASP A 203 -0.81 8.72 -22.08
C ASP A 203 -0.85 7.19 -21.90
N ASP A 204 -1.31 6.75 -20.73
CA ASP A 204 -2.14 5.55 -20.67
C ASP A 204 -3.50 6.02 -20.18
N ALA A 205 -4.42 6.11 -21.15
CA ALA A 205 -5.84 6.25 -20.92
C ALA A 205 -6.30 5.29 -19.80
N PRO A 206 -7.30 5.66 -18.98
CA PRO A 206 -7.80 4.81 -17.89
C PRO A 206 -8.09 3.43 -18.44
N ASP A 207 -7.30 2.40 -18.06
CA ASP A 207 -7.25 1.05 -18.66
C ASP A 207 -8.18 0.94 -19.85
N ALA A 208 -7.73 1.48 -21.00
CA ALA A 208 -8.54 1.47 -22.21
C ALA A 208 -8.99 0.02 -22.39
N TRP A 209 -10.30 -0.20 -22.53
CA TRP A 209 -10.80 -1.53 -22.84
C TRP A 209 -10.05 -1.97 -24.11
N HIS A 210 -9.15 -2.93 -23.97
CA HIS A 210 -8.38 -3.40 -25.10
C HIS A 210 -9.33 -4.19 -25.98
N GLN A 211 -9.79 -3.58 -27.08
CA GLN A 211 -10.59 -4.26 -28.07
C GLN A 211 -9.67 -5.20 -28.84
N LEU A 212 -9.67 -6.48 -28.44
CA LEU A 212 -8.99 -7.53 -29.18
C LEU A 212 -9.92 -8.05 -30.28
N THR A 213 -9.54 -7.85 -31.54
CA THR A 213 -10.17 -8.54 -32.67
C THR A 213 -9.38 -9.81 -32.96
N VAL A 214 -10.05 -10.96 -32.86
CA VAL A 214 -9.47 -12.27 -33.23
C VAL A 214 -10.16 -12.73 -34.50
N GLU A 215 -9.38 -13.02 -35.53
CA GLU A 215 -9.89 -13.70 -36.73
C GLU A 215 -9.89 -15.19 -36.46
N LEU A 216 -11.06 -15.82 -36.55
CA LEU A 216 -11.24 -17.25 -36.39
C LEU A 216 -11.66 -17.85 -37.73
N SER A 217 -11.08 -19.00 -38.07
CA SER A 217 -11.66 -19.86 -39.10
C SER A 217 -13.05 -20.35 -38.68
N THR A 218 -13.85 -20.81 -39.64
CA THR A 218 -15.18 -21.39 -39.36
C THR A 218 -15.10 -22.53 -38.34
N GLU A 219 -14.07 -23.38 -38.42
CA GLU A 219 -13.87 -24.50 -37.50
C GLU A 219 -13.54 -24.03 -36.07
N GLU A 220 -12.72 -22.98 -35.94
CA GLU A 220 -12.36 -22.40 -34.65
C GLU A 220 -13.53 -21.67 -34.00
N HIS A 221 -14.34 -20.98 -34.80
CA HIS A 221 -15.58 -20.34 -34.35
C HIS A 221 -16.56 -21.38 -33.79
N ASP A 222 -16.82 -22.47 -34.53
CA ASP A 222 -17.70 -23.54 -34.09
C ASP A 222 -17.17 -24.27 -32.85
N ARG A 223 -15.85 -24.42 -32.74
CA ARG A 223 -15.19 -24.99 -31.56
C ARG A 223 -15.37 -24.10 -30.34
N LEU A 224 -15.16 -22.79 -30.46
CA LEU A 224 -15.36 -21.82 -29.38
C LEU A 224 -16.80 -21.85 -28.87
N HIS A 225 -17.79 -21.84 -29.77
CA HIS A 225 -19.21 -21.87 -29.40
C HIS A 225 -19.65 -23.18 -28.73
N ARG A 226 -18.96 -24.30 -29.00
CA ARG A 226 -19.19 -25.56 -28.25
C ARG A 226 -18.60 -25.48 -26.86
N LEU A 227 -17.33 -25.09 -26.74
CA LEU A 227 -16.64 -25.01 -25.45
C LEU A 227 -17.32 -24.03 -24.49
N ALA A 228 -17.77 -22.88 -24.99
CA ALA A 228 -18.50 -21.90 -24.18
C ALA A 228 -19.83 -22.46 -23.66
N ARG A 229 -20.58 -23.22 -24.48
CA ARG A 229 -21.82 -23.89 -24.05
C ARG A 229 -21.56 -24.96 -23.01
N ASP A 230 -20.52 -25.78 -23.18
CA ASP A 230 -20.15 -26.82 -22.22
C ASP A 230 -19.73 -26.21 -20.88
N ALA A 231 -19.11 -25.02 -20.90
CA ALA A 231 -18.75 -24.23 -19.72
C ALA A 231 -19.91 -23.41 -19.13
N GLY A 232 -21.07 -23.36 -19.78
CA GLY A 232 -22.23 -22.57 -19.34
C GLY A 232 -22.05 -21.05 -19.42
N THR A 233 -21.14 -20.56 -20.27
CA THR A 233 -20.82 -19.13 -20.42
C THR A 233 -21.01 -18.67 -21.87
N SER A 234 -20.96 -17.36 -22.11
CA SER A 234 -20.88 -16.85 -23.49
C SER A 234 -19.48 -17.12 -24.09
N PRO A 235 -19.34 -17.15 -25.43
CA PRO A 235 -18.04 -17.25 -26.11
C PRO A 235 -17.04 -16.15 -25.68
N GLU A 236 -17.52 -14.92 -25.51
CA GLU A 236 -16.70 -13.78 -25.11
C GLU A 236 -16.22 -13.92 -23.67
N GLU A 237 -17.09 -14.37 -22.77
CA GLU A 237 -16.73 -14.62 -21.37
C GLU A 237 -15.80 -15.81 -21.22
N TYR A 238 -16.00 -16.86 -22.04
CA TYR A 238 -15.10 -18.00 -22.10
C TYR A 238 -13.69 -17.58 -22.53
N LEU A 239 -13.56 -16.73 -23.57
CA LEU A 239 -12.26 -16.21 -24.00
C LEU A 239 -11.60 -15.31 -22.95
N ARG A 240 -12.37 -14.46 -22.25
CA ARG A 240 -11.83 -13.59 -21.18
C ARG A 240 -11.25 -14.37 -20.00
N ARG A 241 -11.69 -15.61 -19.78
CA ARG A 241 -11.16 -16.48 -18.72
C ARG A 241 -9.86 -17.21 -19.10
N LEU A 242 -9.48 -17.17 -20.38
CA LEU A 242 -8.27 -17.83 -20.90
C LEU A 242 -7.05 -16.92 -20.98
N ILE A 243 -7.23 -15.61 -20.72
CA ILE A 243 -6.20 -14.56 -20.73
C ILE A 243 -6.01 -14.09 -19.29
#